data_AF-A0A8E2JGV2-F1
#
_entry.id   AF-A0A8E2JGV2-F1
#
_cell.length_a   1.000
_cell.length_b   1.000
_cell.length_c   1.000
_cell.angle_alpha   90.00
_cell.angle_beta   90.00
_cell.angle_gamma   90.00
#
_symmetry.space_group_name_H-M   'P 1'
#
loop_
_entity.id
_entity.type
_entity.pdbx_description
1 polymer ?
#
loop_
_entity_poly.entity_id
_entity_poly.type
_entity_poly.pdbx_seq_one_letter_code
_entity_poly.pdbx_strand_id
1 'polypeptide(L)'
;MSSKSLMQRLRQDIAEVQNVPYPNIAIHLDDNDITQACLILTPERSSALHLTVRFPVEYPLQAPNVTIQSSVVHPNVFGNYICASILNTEEGWTPAYTLKGIAIQLLSFFSSDQIEQEYGGHVDLNEYRSRRSERDYYPRRGEEGKFCCSNCGYGRPHSSTASVVSNAAGKAGIDLGTLNKKLFTMPDEILLMVLTELDTKDLFAASEAFPEVRRILASYDFIRVRELQCFCLKKGFMATKLGVGVSVSERASQGNFASEFDLLSKEAFDEHRVRRSIQGVMFDHWLPLPISRRHWRLVRPDLKVALDSLARKGRLETASNDSVIYHFMNNIVVDFSRDAEETMKYGSKSKSTLTHASEKAVEAYFALFHLLLCLATENHQMIRDANRMILRFLSGSTSKAHFPNLGILLVAVLISDQGLTEELTLAIVKEAILRNVVWMLDVKGAGLPELSYLEPSATSEYRLAKTFEASKTSYRLLMFLSLFCKTARVPGKTLEDLREAMFDSHGAPPYGTAERMAKQIREIRVISHFPDFLKRMGISRMPSKEEFTAFLKRTITDSVKAGYSCQPISQAQAFAMRKMVDPGVELADGVARNDRPPKYRLSFFPPKGGPQRGALQRSWR
;
A
#
# COMPACT_ATOMS: atom_id res chain seq x y z
N MET A 1 -15.34 15.51 -26.04
CA MET A 1 -14.81 14.12 -26.13
C MET A 1 -15.01 13.35 -24.82
N SER A 2 -14.95 13.98 -23.65
CA SER A 2 -15.13 13.38 -22.31
C SER A 2 -16.34 12.41 -22.15
N SER A 3 -17.54 12.73 -22.63
CA SER A 3 -18.72 11.85 -22.44
C SER A 3 -18.61 10.44 -23.07
N LYS A 4 -17.77 10.24 -24.09
CA LYS A 4 -17.70 8.94 -24.79
C LYS A 4 -17.11 7.81 -23.93
N SER A 5 -16.11 8.11 -23.10
CA SER A 5 -15.45 7.08 -22.28
C SER A 5 -16.29 6.66 -21.08
N LEU A 6 -16.99 7.61 -20.46
CA LEU A 6 -17.96 7.35 -19.38
C LEU A 6 -19.13 6.52 -19.92
N MET A 7 -19.63 6.86 -21.11
CA MET A 7 -20.66 6.05 -21.78
C MET A 7 -20.16 4.64 -22.12
N GLN A 8 -18.91 4.49 -22.57
CA GLN A 8 -18.31 3.17 -22.80
C GLN A 8 -18.20 2.37 -21.50
N ARG A 9 -17.84 3.02 -20.38
CA ARG A 9 -17.79 2.39 -19.06
C ARG A 9 -19.17 1.91 -18.61
N LEU A 10 -20.22 2.71 -18.80
CA LEU A 10 -21.60 2.28 -18.52
C LEU A 10 -22.00 1.06 -19.36
N ARG A 11 -21.71 1.08 -20.67
CA ARG A 11 -21.99 -0.06 -21.56
C ARG A 11 -21.24 -1.34 -21.16
N GLN A 12 -20.00 -1.20 -20.69
CA GLN A 12 -19.21 -2.32 -20.20
C GLN A 12 -19.83 -2.95 -18.95
N ASP A 13 -20.24 -2.13 -17.98
CA ASP A 13 -20.91 -2.58 -16.77
C ASP A 13 -22.26 -3.25 -17.05
N ILE A 14 -23.02 -2.71 -18.02
CA ILE A 14 -24.27 -3.31 -18.52
C ILE A 14 -24.00 -4.69 -19.14
N ALA A 15 -23.02 -4.77 -20.05
CA ALA A 15 -22.68 -6.01 -20.72
C ALA A 15 -22.19 -7.09 -19.73
N GLU A 16 -21.44 -6.70 -18.69
CA GLU A 16 -20.99 -7.61 -17.63
C GLU A 16 -22.17 -8.29 -16.93
N VAL A 17 -23.22 -7.53 -16.58
CA VAL A 17 -24.39 -8.07 -15.87
C VAL A 17 -25.28 -8.91 -16.80
N GLN A 18 -25.44 -8.50 -18.06
CA GLN A 18 -26.28 -9.21 -19.04
C GLN A 18 -25.65 -10.52 -19.50
N ASN A 19 -24.34 -10.53 -19.79
CA ASN A 19 -23.65 -11.72 -20.29
C ASN A 19 -23.39 -12.75 -19.20
N VAL A 20 -23.16 -12.29 -17.96
CA VAL A 20 -22.87 -13.17 -16.81
C VAL A 20 -23.88 -12.90 -15.70
N PRO A 21 -25.12 -13.43 -15.83
CA PRO A 21 -26.17 -13.21 -14.85
C PRO A 21 -25.78 -13.75 -13.49
N TYR A 22 -26.14 -13.02 -12.43
CA TYR A 22 -25.89 -13.42 -11.06
C TYR A 22 -27.17 -14.03 -10.46
N PRO A 23 -27.10 -15.14 -9.71
CA PRO A 23 -28.28 -15.73 -9.08
C PRO A 23 -29.07 -14.69 -8.29
N ASN A 24 -30.40 -14.71 -8.41
CA ASN A 24 -31.30 -13.79 -7.71
C ASN A 24 -31.18 -12.30 -8.08
N ILE A 25 -30.50 -11.98 -9.18
CA ILE A 25 -30.39 -10.64 -9.73
C ILE A 25 -30.79 -10.68 -11.21
N ALA A 26 -31.77 -9.88 -11.61
CA ALA A 26 -32.09 -9.66 -13.02
C ALA A 26 -32.06 -8.16 -13.32
N ILE A 27 -31.45 -7.79 -14.44
CA ILE A 27 -31.43 -6.41 -14.92
C ILE A 27 -32.12 -6.34 -16.28
N HIS A 28 -33.01 -5.37 -16.43
CA HIS A 28 -33.70 -5.09 -17.69
C HIS A 28 -33.46 -3.63 -18.06
N LEU A 29 -32.94 -3.42 -19.27
CA LEU A 29 -32.68 -2.09 -19.83
C LEU A 29 -33.74 -1.77 -20.88
N ASP A 30 -33.99 -0.49 -21.10
CA ASP A 30 -34.69 -0.04 -22.30
C ASP A 30 -33.66 0.10 -23.42
N ASP A 31 -33.87 -0.59 -24.55
CA ASP A 31 -32.97 -0.56 -25.70
C ASP A 31 -32.82 0.87 -26.29
N ASN A 32 -33.80 1.75 -26.06
CA ASN A 32 -33.78 3.14 -26.51
C ASN A 32 -33.19 4.11 -25.48
N ASP A 33 -33.11 3.72 -24.20
CA ASP A 33 -32.58 4.54 -23.11
C ASP A 33 -31.81 3.71 -22.09
N ILE A 34 -30.49 3.61 -22.31
CA ILE A 34 -29.57 2.93 -21.40
C ILE A 34 -29.25 3.73 -20.13
N THR A 35 -29.79 4.95 -19.97
CA THR A 35 -29.60 5.75 -18.74
C THR A 35 -30.49 5.29 -17.60
N GLN A 36 -31.42 4.37 -17.85
CA GLN A 36 -32.28 3.78 -16.84
C GLN A 36 -32.34 2.26 -16.96
N ALA A 37 -32.34 1.56 -15.83
CA ALA A 37 -32.52 0.11 -15.76
C ALA A 37 -33.53 -0.28 -14.68
N CYS A 38 -34.28 -1.34 -14.93
CA CYS A 38 -35.03 -2.06 -13.91
C CYS A 38 -34.13 -3.14 -13.31
N LEU A 39 -33.89 -3.06 -12.00
CA LEU A 39 -33.13 -4.04 -11.24
C LEU A 39 -34.08 -4.85 -10.38
N ILE A 40 -34.16 -6.16 -10.61
CA ILE A 40 -34.97 -7.09 -9.83
C ILE A 40 -34.04 -7.88 -8.93
N LEU A 41 -34.24 -7.78 -7.62
CA LEU A 41 -33.50 -8.52 -6.61
C LEU A 41 -34.44 -9.53 -5.95
N THR A 42 -34.01 -10.78 -5.79
CA THR A 42 -34.82 -11.84 -5.16
C THR A 42 -34.12 -12.35 -3.90
N PRO A 43 -34.28 -11.69 -2.74
CA PRO A 43 -33.69 -12.17 -1.50
C PRO A 43 -34.26 -13.56 -1.13
N GLU A 44 -33.45 -14.43 -0.53
CA GLU A 44 -33.80 -15.85 -0.34
C GLU A 44 -35.08 -16.11 0.47
N ARG A 45 -35.44 -15.17 1.36
CA ARG A 45 -36.57 -15.27 2.29
C ARG A 45 -37.63 -14.19 2.08
N SER A 46 -37.63 -13.50 0.95
CA SER A 46 -38.65 -12.49 0.65
C SER A 46 -39.09 -12.52 -0.81
N SER A 47 -40.20 -11.86 -1.10
CA SER A 47 -40.63 -11.61 -2.47
C SER A 47 -39.57 -10.81 -3.23
N ALA A 48 -39.49 -11.04 -4.54
CA ALA A 48 -38.66 -10.23 -5.43
C ALA A 48 -38.97 -8.73 -5.26
N LEU A 49 -37.96 -7.89 -5.30
CA LEU A 49 -38.02 -6.45 -5.17
C LEU A 49 -37.67 -5.81 -6.52
N HIS A 50 -38.50 -4.87 -6.96
CA HIS A 50 -38.24 -4.04 -8.13
C HIS A 50 -37.60 -2.73 -7.70
N LEU A 51 -36.44 -2.43 -8.29
CA LEU A 51 -35.73 -1.18 -8.15
C LEU A 51 -35.56 -0.53 -9.52
N THR A 52 -35.51 0.80 -9.52
CA THR A 52 -35.19 1.61 -10.70
C THR A 52 -33.83 2.25 -10.47
N VAL A 53 -32.89 1.95 -11.36
CA VAL A 53 -31.54 2.50 -11.38
C VAL A 53 -31.49 3.58 -12.46
N ARG A 54 -31.09 4.79 -12.10
CA ARG A 54 -30.86 5.90 -13.03
C ARG A 54 -29.38 6.27 -13.01
N PHE A 55 -28.73 6.17 -14.16
CA PHE A 55 -27.32 6.48 -14.33
C PHE A 55 -27.14 7.98 -14.62
N PRO A 56 -26.37 8.72 -13.80
CA PRO A 56 -26.04 10.10 -14.13
C PRO A 56 -25.17 10.16 -15.39
N VAL A 57 -25.17 11.31 -16.07
CA VAL A 57 -24.32 11.56 -17.25
C VAL A 57 -22.83 11.37 -16.92
N GLU A 58 -22.45 11.62 -15.68
CA GLU A 58 -21.09 11.47 -15.17
C GLU A 58 -20.78 10.08 -14.57
N TYR A 59 -21.66 9.09 -14.69
CA TYR A 59 -21.38 7.73 -14.21
C TYR A 59 -20.06 7.20 -14.82
N PRO A 60 -19.12 6.62 -14.03
CA PRO A 60 -19.22 6.23 -12.62
C PRO A 60 -18.62 7.25 -11.63
N LEU A 61 -18.32 8.48 -12.05
CA LEU A 61 -17.79 9.52 -11.16
C LEU A 61 -18.79 9.85 -10.04
N GLN A 62 -20.09 9.78 -10.37
CA GLN A 62 -21.19 9.89 -9.43
C GLN A 62 -21.94 8.55 -9.34
N ALA A 63 -22.45 8.25 -8.15
CA ALA A 63 -23.27 7.07 -7.90
C ALA A 63 -24.56 7.08 -8.73
N PRO A 64 -25.07 5.92 -9.17
CA PRO A 64 -26.40 5.85 -9.75
C PRO A 64 -27.46 6.15 -8.69
N ASN A 65 -28.54 6.83 -9.09
CA ASN A 65 -29.70 6.99 -8.23
C ASN A 65 -30.54 5.71 -8.28
N VAL A 66 -30.69 5.05 -7.13
CA VAL A 66 -31.48 3.82 -7.01
C VAL A 66 -32.68 4.05 -6.12
N THR A 67 -33.87 3.75 -6.64
CA THR A 67 -35.14 3.84 -5.90
C THR A 67 -35.84 2.49 -5.90
N ILE A 68 -36.55 2.20 -4.82
CA ILE A 68 -37.37 0.99 -4.70
C ILE A 68 -38.83 1.28 -5.07
N GLN A 69 -39.43 0.39 -5.87
CA GLN A 69 -40.85 0.47 -6.24
C GLN A 69 -41.69 -0.59 -5.51
N SER A 70 -41.07 -1.71 -5.11
CA SER A 70 -41.73 -2.71 -4.27
C SER A 70 -41.92 -2.21 -2.84
N SER A 71 -43.01 -2.63 -2.20
CA SER A 71 -43.21 -2.40 -0.76
C SER A 71 -42.32 -3.34 0.05
N VAL A 72 -41.53 -2.80 0.97
CA VAL A 72 -40.69 -3.56 1.90
C VAL A 72 -40.67 -2.89 3.26
N VAL A 73 -40.75 -3.70 4.32
CA VAL A 73 -40.53 -3.23 5.70
C VAL A 73 -39.04 -3.40 6.02
N HIS A 74 -38.33 -2.27 6.04
CA HIS A 74 -36.89 -2.21 6.26
C HIS A 74 -36.49 -0.91 6.97
N PRO A 75 -35.63 -0.93 8.01
CA PRO A 75 -35.28 0.26 8.80
C PRO A 75 -34.62 1.38 8.00
N ASN A 76 -33.90 1.02 6.93
CA ASN A 76 -33.19 1.95 6.06
C ASN A 76 -33.90 2.20 4.71
N VAL A 77 -35.21 1.98 4.62
CA VAL A 77 -36.03 2.32 3.44
C VAL A 77 -37.11 3.33 3.84
N PHE A 78 -37.13 4.48 3.17
CA PHE A 78 -38.02 5.60 3.47
C PHE A 78 -38.82 5.97 2.22
N GLY A 79 -40.07 5.50 2.13
CA GLY A 79 -40.84 5.58 0.90
C GLY A 79 -40.14 4.82 -0.23
N ASN A 80 -39.67 5.53 -1.27
CA ASN A 80 -38.92 4.95 -2.38
C ASN A 80 -37.39 5.09 -2.23
N TYR A 81 -36.93 5.80 -1.20
CA TYR A 81 -35.51 6.07 -0.97
C TYR A 81 -34.88 4.93 -0.16
N ILE A 82 -33.69 4.48 -0.60
CA ILE A 82 -32.89 3.47 0.09
C ILE A 82 -31.70 4.20 0.73
N CYS A 83 -31.60 4.18 2.06
CA CYS A 83 -30.47 4.74 2.78
C CYS A 83 -29.33 3.70 2.87
N ALA A 84 -28.52 3.62 1.82
CA ALA A 84 -27.32 2.79 1.77
C ALA A 84 -26.09 3.65 1.50
N SER A 85 -25.04 3.49 2.32
CA SER A 85 -23.80 4.26 2.20
C SER A 85 -23.15 4.15 0.82
N ILE A 86 -23.21 2.95 0.22
CA ILE A 86 -22.72 2.68 -1.14
C ILE A 86 -23.39 3.56 -2.21
N LEU A 87 -24.59 4.10 -1.96
CA LEU A 87 -25.32 4.93 -2.92
C LEU A 87 -25.28 6.42 -2.56
N ASN A 88 -25.22 6.75 -1.26
CA ASN A 88 -25.62 8.07 -0.78
C ASN A 88 -24.52 8.85 -0.04
N THR A 89 -23.34 8.27 0.19
CA THR A 89 -22.25 8.97 0.88
C THR A 89 -21.00 9.08 0.01
N GLU A 90 -20.32 10.23 0.09
CA GLU A 90 -19.03 10.42 -0.61
C GLU A 90 -17.96 9.43 -0.14
N GLU A 91 -18.04 8.98 1.11
CA GLU A 91 -17.12 8.00 1.69
C GLU A 91 -17.49 6.55 1.29
N GLY A 92 -18.76 6.31 0.94
CA GLY A 92 -19.28 4.99 0.60
C GLY A 92 -19.26 4.69 -0.90
N TRP A 93 -19.27 5.70 -1.77
CA TRP A 93 -19.17 5.52 -3.22
C TRP A 93 -17.73 5.62 -3.74
N THR A 94 -17.37 4.72 -4.66
CA THR A 94 -16.16 4.85 -5.45
C THR A 94 -16.43 4.51 -6.92
N PRO A 95 -15.83 5.24 -7.88
CA PRO A 95 -15.91 4.90 -9.31
C PRO A 95 -15.35 3.51 -9.66
N ALA A 96 -14.68 2.85 -8.71
CA ALA A 96 -14.21 1.48 -8.85
C ALA A 96 -15.32 0.43 -8.85
N TYR A 97 -16.49 0.73 -8.29
CA TYR A 97 -17.60 -0.23 -8.25
C TYR A 97 -18.17 -0.47 -9.64
N THR A 98 -18.51 -1.74 -9.91
CA THR A 98 -19.25 -2.14 -11.10
C THR A 98 -20.73 -2.22 -10.81
N LEU A 99 -21.58 -2.09 -11.83
CA LEU A 99 -23.03 -2.32 -11.69
C LEU A 99 -23.35 -3.68 -11.07
N LYS A 100 -22.61 -4.74 -11.46
CA LYS A 100 -22.72 -6.06 -10.84
C LYS A 100 -22.41 -6.03 -9.34
N GLY A 101 -21.31 -5.38 -8.96
CA GLY A 101 -20.92 -5.22 -7.56
C GLY A 101 -21.97 -4.45 -6.74
N ILE A 102 -22.55 -3.38 -7.29
CA ILE A 102 -23.62 -2.60 -6.66
C ILE A 102 -24.87 -3.46 -6.46
N ALA A 103 -25.29 -4.21 -7.48
CA ALA A 103 -26.46 -5.08 -7.40
C ALA A 103 -26.28 -6.19 -6.35
N ILE A 104 -25.08 -6.80 -6.27
CA ILE A 104 -24.75 -7.82 -5.25
C ILE A 104 -24.78 -7.21 -3.85
N GLN A 105 -24.22 -6.01 -3.66
CA GLN A 105 -24.26 -5.33 -2.36
C GLN A 105 -25.69 -4.98 -1.95
N LEU A 106 -26.53 -4.52 -2.87
CA LEU A 106 -27.95 -4.27 -2.59
C LEU A 106 -28.72 -5.56 -2.28
N LEU A 107 -28.46 -6.66 -3.01
CA LEU A 107 -29.05 -7.97 -2.68
C LEU A 107 -28.65 -8.42 -1.28
N SER A 108 -27.38 -8.24 -0.91
CA SER A 108 -26.88 -8.55 0.43
C SER A 108 -27.53 -7.66 1.50
N PHE A 109 -27.72 -6.37 1.21
CA PHE A 109 -28.39 -5.42 2.09
C PHE A 109 -29.83 -5.87 2.40
N PHE A 110 -30.60 -6.29 1.39
CA PHE A 110 -31.97 -6.79 1.58
C PHE A 110 -32.05 -8.22 2.13
N SER A 111 -30.97 -8.99 2.07
CA SER A 111 -30.90 -10.36 2.59
C SER A 111 -30.38 -10.43 4.03
N SER A 112 -29.85 -9.34 4.60
CA SER A 112 -29.26 -9.35 5.94
C SER A 112 -30.31 -9.27 7.05
N ASP A 113 -30.21 -10.16 8.04
CA ASP A 113 -31.04 -10.12 9.25
C ASP A 113 -30.53 -9.09 10.28
N GLN A 114 -29.27 -8.65 10.16
CA GLN A 114 -28.62 -7.69 11.05
C GLN A 114 -28.17 -6.46 10.25
N ILE A 115 -28.76 -5.30 10.54
CA ILE A 115 -28.59 -4.09 9.73
C ILE A 115 -27.86 -3.03 10.55
N GLU A 116 -26.63 -2.71 10.13
CA GLU A 116 -25.84 -1.59 10.67
C GLU A 116 -26.57 -0.25 10.48
N GLN A 117 -26.54 0.58 11.52
CA GLN A 117 -27.12 1.92 11.49
C GLN A 117 -26.02 2.99 11.46
N GLU A 118 -26.26 4.09 10.75
CA GLU A 118 -25.28 5.18 10.62
C GLU A 118 -24.92 5.85 11.96
N TYR A 119 -25.82 5.82 12.95
CA TYR A 119 -25.60 6.34 14.30
C TYR A 119 -24.94 5.33 15.26
N GLY A 120 -24.54 4.16 14.76
CA GLY A 120 -23.92 3.08 15.53
C GLY A 120 -24.92 2.07 16.09
N GLY A 121 -24.51 0.80 16.13
CA GLY A 121 -25.34 -0.34 16.54
C GLY A 121 -25.95 -1.10 15.36
N HIS A 122 -26.70 -2.16 15.68
CA HIS A 122 -27.38 -3.01 14.70
C HIS A 122 -28.86 -3.13 15.02
N VAL A 123 -29.68 -3.23 13.98
CA VAL A 123 -31.11 -3.53 14.08
C VAL A 123 -31.33 -4.95 13.57
N ASP A 124 -31.96 -5.79 14.40
CA ASP A 124 -32.46 -7.09 13.95
C ASP A 124 -33.72 -6.88 13.10
N LEU A 125 -33.70 -7.38 11.88
CA LEU A 125 -34.75 -7.14 10.90
C LEU A 125 -36.06 -7.86 11.26
N ASN A 126 -36.00 -9.02 11.91
CA ASN A 126 -37.19 -9.77 12.32
C ASN A 126 -37.86 -9.10 13.51
N GLU A 127 -37.08 -8.61 14.48
CA GLU A 127 -37.58 -7.80 15.58
C GLU A 127 -38.16 -6.47 15.08
N TYR A 128 -37.50 -5.80 14.14
CA TYR A 128 -38.00 -4.58 13.54
C TYR A 128 -39.35 -4.79 12.85
N ARG A 129 -39.50 -5.89 12.10
CA ARG A 129 -40.73 -6.26 11.41
C ARG A 129 -41.85 -6.69 12.37
N SER A 130 -41.54 -7.38 13.47
CA SER A 130 -42.55 -7.84 14.43
C SER A 130 -43.12 -6.71 15.30
N ARG A 131 -42.33 -5.66 15.56
CA ARG A 131 -42.74 -4.49 16.36
C ARG A 131 -43.59 -3.48 15.59
N ARG A 132 -43.68 -3.57 14.26
CA ARG A 132 -44.54 -2.70 13.44
C ARG A 132 -45.74 -3.49 12.94
N SER A 133 -46.94 -3.03 13.28
CA SER A 133 -48.15 -3.59 12.68
C SER A 133 -48.21 -3.21 11.20
N GLU A 134 -48.87 -4.01 10.35
CA GLU A 134 -49.16 -3.65 8.95
C GLU A 134 -49.86 -2.28 8.78
N ARG A 135 -50.36 -1.67 9.88
CA ARG A 135 -51.09 -0.40 9.90
C ARG A 135 -50.24 0.85 10.21
N ASP A 136 -48.97 0.69 10.61
CA ASP A 136 -48.08 1.84 10.89
C ASP A 136 -47.40 2.40 9.63
N TYR A 137 -47.76 1.86 8.46
CA TYR A 137 -47.29 2.32 7.17
C TYR A 137 -48.21 3.42 6.67
N TYR A 138 -47.67 4.60 6.29
CA TYR A 138 -48.38 5.52 5.42
C TYR A 138 -48.44 4.85 4.03
N PRO A 139 -49.58 4.28 3.61
CA PRO A 139 -49.69 3.78 2.25
C PRO A 139 -49.52 4.98 1.32
N ARG A 140 -48.90 4.78 0.16
CA ARG A 140 -49.00 5.76 -0.93
C ARG A 140 -50.48 6.12 -1.05
N ARG A 141 -50.83 7.41 -1.01
CA ARG A 141 -52.20 7.83 -1.37
C ARG A 141 -52.43 7.37 -2.82
N GLY A 142 -53.22 6.30 -3.01
CA GLY A 142 -53.75 5.90 -4.32
C GLY A 142 -53.26 4.58 -4.95
N GLU A 143 -52.46 3.74 -4.28
CA GLU A 143 -52.08 2.42 -4.85
C GLU A 143 -52.37 1.27 -3.87
N GLU A 144 -53.58 0.72 -3.93
CA GLU A 144 -53.95 -0.57 -3.30
C GLU A 144 -53.49 -1.79 -4.15
N GLY A 145 -52.61 -1.59 -5.14
CA GLY A 145 -52.16 -2.61 -6.09
C GLY A 145 -50.68 -2.95 -5.97
N LYS A 146 -50.31 -4.21 -6.26
CA LYS A 146 -48.91 -4.63 -6.46
C LYS A 146 -48.31 -3.82 -7.61
N PHE A 147 -47.17 -3.15 -7.39
CA PHE A 147 -46.48 -2.38 -8.42
C PHE A 147 -46.26 -3.21 -9.69
N CYS A 148 -46.66 -2.66 -10.84
CA CYS A 148 -46.49 -3.28 -12.15
C CYS A 148 -45.58 -2.43 -13.03
N CYS A 149 -44.48 -3.01 -13.49
CA CYS A 149 -43.56 -2.33 -14.41
C CYS A 149 -43.92 -2.62 -15.86
N SER A 150 -44.08 -1.57 -16.67
CA SER A 150 -44.29 -1.71 -18.12
C SER A 150 -43.05 -2.15 -18.88
N ASN A 151 -41.86 -1.83 -18.36
CA ASN A 151 -40.59 -2.09 -19.03
C ASN A 151 -40.13 -3.54 -18.87
N CYS A 152 -40.07 -4.03 -17.63
CA CYS A 152 -39.59 -5.40 -17.35
C CYS A 152 -40.71 -6.42 -17.11
N GLY A 153 -41.98 -5.99 -17.10
CA GLY A 153 -43.13 -6.86 -16.84
C GLY A 153 -43.29 -7.32 -15.39
N TYR A 154 -42.46 -6.84 -14.46
CA TYR A 154 -42.58 -7.12 -13.03
C TYR A 154 -43.99 -6.80 -12.52
N GLY A 155 -44.58 -7.68 -11.71
CA GLY A 155 -45.91 -7.51 -11.13
C GLY A 155 -47.10 -7.82 -12.05
N ARG A 156 -46.89 -8.00 -13.36
CA ARG A 156 -47.97 -8.40 -14.28
C ARG A 156 -48.36 -9.87 -14.05
N PRO A 157 -49.66 -10.20 -13.94
CA PRO A 157 -50.10 -11.59 -13.91
C PRO A 157 -49.69 -12.26 -15.23
N HIS A 158 -48.85 -13.29 -15.15
CA HIS A 158 -48.44 -14.04 -16.33
C HIS A 158 -49.64 -14.80 -16.92
N SER A 159 -50.04 -14.42 -18.13
CA SER A 159 -50.66 -15.35 -19.07
C SER A 159 -49.67 -16.48 -19.28
N SER A 160 -50.06 -17.69 -18.89
CA SER A 160 -49.27 -18.91 -19.03
C SER A 160 -49.05 -19.24 -20.51
N THR A 161 -48.02 -18.64 -21.12
CA THR A 161 -47.33 -19.14 -22.32
C THR A 161 -46.02 -18.35 -22.50
N ALA A 162 -45.10 -18.51 -21.55
CA ALA A 162 -43.68 -18.26 -21.82
C ALA A 162 -42.96 -19.57 -21.52
N SER A 163 -42.58 -20.26 -22.59
CA SER A 163 -41.72 -21.44 -22.54
C SER A 163 -40.50 -21.11 -21.69
N VAL A 164 -40.38 -21.81 -20.57
CA VAL A 164 -39.08 -22.05 -19.94
C VAL A 164 -38.25 -22.72 -21.03
N VAL A 165 -37.41 -21.95 -21.72
CA VAL A 165 -36.31 -22.52 -22.49
C VAL A 165 -35.33 -23.00 -21.43
N SER A 166 -35.60 -24.20 -20.93
CA SER A 166 -34.59 -25.01 -20.29
C SER A 166 -33.56 -25.27 -21.36
N ASN A 167 -32.44 -24.56 -21.31
CA ASN A 167 -31.21 -25.03 -21.91
C ASN A 167 -30.78 -26.28 -21.12
N ALA A 168 -31.48 -27.39 -21.37
CA ALA A 168 -30.93 -28.71 -21.18
C ALA A 168 -29.81 -28.83 -22.21
N ALA A 169 -28.60 -28.43 -21.81
CA ALA A 169 -27.40 -28.83 -22.50
C ALA A 169 -27.44 -30.36 -22.59
N GLY A 170 -27.75 -30.87 -23.78
CA GLY A 170 -27.72 -32.29 -24.05
C GLY A 170 -26.35 -32.80 -23.65
N LYS A 171 -26.32 -33.77 -22.73
CA LYS A 171 -25.17 -34.64 -22.55
C LYS A 171 -25.06 -35.53 -23.79
N ALA A 172 -24.67 -34.93 -24.92
CA ALA A 172 -23.95 -35.68 -25.93
C ALA A 172 -22.59 -35.97 -25.31
N GLY A 173 -22.33 -37.25 -25.01
CA GLY A 173 -20.99 -37.71 -24.67
C GLY A 173 -20.08 -37.44 -25.86
N ILE A 174 -19.46 -36.27 -25.89
CA ILE A 174 -18.32 -36.02 -26.76
C ILE A 174 -17.17 -36.78 -26.11
N ASP A 175 -16.66 -37.77 -26.82
CA ASP A 175 -15.42 -38.45 -26.47
C ASP A 175 -14.26 -37.43 -26.50
N LEU A 176 -14.02 -36.82 -25.33
CA LEU A 176 -13.00 -35.80 -25.07
C LEU A 176 -11.56 -36.33 -25.27
N GLY A 177 -11.38 -37.64 -25.47
CA GLY A 177 -10.06 -38.24 -25.70
C GLY A 177 -9.38 -37.77 -26.99
N THR A 178 -10.16 -37.34 -27.99
CA THR A 178 -9.64 -37.07 -29.34
C THR A 178 -9.64 -35.59 -29.72
N LEU A 179 -10.51 -34.77 -29.12
CA LEU A 179 -10.58 -33.32 -29.41
C LEU A 179 -9.46 -32.50 -28.73
N ASN A 180 -8.82 -33.06 -27.71
CA ASN A 180 -8.07 -32.28 -26.72
C ASN A 180 -6.64 -31.89 -27.12
N LYS A 181 -6.02 -32.51 -28.12
CA LYS A 181 -4.58 -32.26 -28.38
C LYS A 181 -4.30 -31.14 -29.37
N LYS A 182 -5.20 -30.82 -30.31
CA LYS A 182 -4.91 -29.84 -31.37
C LYS A 182 -5.02 -28.39 -30.92
N LEU A 183 -5.97 -28.07 -30.04
CA LEU A 183 -6.10 -26.71 -29.51
C LEU A 183 -4.84 -26.30 -28.73
N PHE A 184 -4.37 -27.17 -27.83
CA PHE A 184 -3.16 -26.92 -27.03
C PHE A 184 -1.84 -27.14 -27.77
N THR A 185 -1.87 -27.44 -29.07
CA THR A 185 -0.68 -27.36 -29.95
C THR A 185 -0.51 -25.99 -30.59
N MET A 186 -1.50 -25.09 -30.44
CA MET A 186 -1.35 -23.70 -30.88
C MET A 186 -0.35 -22.95 -29.98
N PRO A 187 0.32 -21.92 -30.51
CA PRO A 187 1.16 -21.04 -29.69
C PRO A 187 0.39 -20.49 -28.49
N ASP A 188 1.06 -20.40 -27.35
CA ASP A 188 0.47 -19.94 -26.08
C ASP A 188 -0.20 -18.56 -26.25
N GLU A 189 0.29 -17.70 -27.15
CA GLU A 189 -0.29 -16.37 -27.43
C GLU A 189 -1.71 -16.44 -27.98
N ILE A 190 -2.00 -17.40 -28.86
CA ILE A 190 -3.33 -17.59 -29.45
C ILE A 190 -4.29 -18.13 -28.38
N LEU A 191 -3.79 -19.05 -27.55
CA LEU A 191 -4.57 -19.58 -26.43
C LEU A 191 -4.89 -18.49 -25.42
N LEU A 192 -3.92 -17.62 -25.09
CA LEU A 192 -4.15 -16.46 -24.22
C LEU A 192 -5.21 -15.52 -24.79
N MET A 193 -5.23 -15.27 -26.10
CA MET A 193 -6.28 -14.46 -26.74
C MET A 193 -7.68 -15.08 -26.61
N VAL A 194 -7.78 -16.42 -26.65
CA VAL A 194 -9.07 -17.09 -26.40
C VAL A 194 -9.43 -17.00 -24.92
N LEU A 195 -8.47 -17.25 -24.03
CA LEU A 195 -8.67 -17.18 -22.58
C LEU A 195 -9.05 -15.76 -22.13
N THR A 196 -8.58 -14.68 -22.78
CA THR A 196 -8.97 -13.29 -22.47
C THR A 196 -10.46 -13.02 -22.62
N GLU A 197 -11.15 -13.79 -23.48
CA GLU A 197 -12.59 -13.65 -23.71
C GLU A 197 -13.43 -14.43 -22.68
N LEU A 198 -12.83 -15.35 -21.92
CA LEU A 198 -13.54 -16.12 -20.90
C LEU A 198 -13.73 -15.31 -19.61
N ASP A 199 -14.87 -15.51 -18.94
CA ASP A 199 -15.07 -14.97 -17.59
C ASP A 199 -14.23 -15.73 -16.54
N THR A 200 -14.10 -15.16 -15.35
CA THR A 200 -13.27 -15.76 -14.29
C THR A 200 -13.72 -17.17 -13.89
N LYS A 201 -15.04 -17.44 -13.91
CA LYS A 201 -15.59 -18.75 -13.52
C LYS A 201 -15.25 -19.79 -14.59
N ASP A 202 -15.46 -19.46 -15.85
CA ASP A 202 -15.16 -20.32 -16.99
C ASP A 202 -13.66 -20.57 -17.12
N LEU A 203 -12.82 -19.59 -16.79
CA LEU A 203 -11.37 -19.76 -16.70
C LEU A 203 -10.97 -20.75 -15.62
N PHE A 204 -11.55 -20.65 -14.42
CA PHE A 204 -11.27 -21.61 -13.36
C PHE A 204 -11.74 -23.01 -13.76
N ALA A 205 -12.95 -23.14 -14.31
CA ALA A 205 -13.46 -24.40 -14.82
C ALA A 205 -12.55 -24.98 -15.93
N ALA A 206 -12.06 -24.15 -16.86
CA ALA A 206 -11.11 -24.56 -17.89
C ALA A 206 -9.75 -24.96 -17.29
N SER A 207 -9.27 -24.28 -16.26
CA SER A 207 -8.03 -24.62 -15.55
C SER A 207 -8.13 -25.92 -14.73
N GLU A 208 -9.35 -26.27 -14.29
CA GLU A 208 -9.64 -27.55 -13.66
C GLU A 208 -9.74 -28.67 -14.69
N ALA A 209 -10.37 -28.40 -15.84
CA ALA A 209 -10.57 -29.36 -16.91
C ALA A 209 -9.31 -29.65 -17.74
N PHE A 210 -8.44 -28.65 -17.95
CA PHE A 210 -7.29 -28.72 -18.86
C PHE A 210 -5.98 -28.29 -18.17
N PRO A 211 -5.02 -29.21 -17.93
CA PRO A 211 -3.72 -28.90 -17.34
C PRO A 211 -2.91 -27.87 -18.13
N GLU A 212 -3.05 -27.83 -19.46
CA GLU A 212 -2.39 -26.87 -20.35
C GLU A 212 -2.91 -25.45 -20.10
N VAL A 213 -4.22 -25.28 -19.90
CA VAL A 213 -4.81 -23.99 -19.51
C VAL A 213 -4.29 -23.57 -18.14
N ARG A 214 -4.26 -24.48 -17.16
CA ARG A 214 -3.68 -24.19 -15.83
C ARG A 214 -2.22 -23.74 -15.93
N ARG A 215 -1.42 -24.44 -16.74
CA ARG A 215 -0.03 -24.06 -17.01
C ARG A 215 0.06 -22.66 -17.61
N ILE A 216 -0.73 -22.37 -18.64
CA ILE A 216 -0.74 -21.06 -19.31
C ILE A 216 -1.17 -19.96 -18.32
N LEU A 217 -2.27 -20.14 -17.60
CA LEU A 217 -2.75 -19.15 -16.63
C LEU A 217 -1.71 -18.84 -15.54
N ALA A 218 -1.00 -19.87 -15.06
CA ALA A 218 0.07 -19.71 -14.08
C ALA A 218 1.38 -19.15 -14.68
N SER A 219 1.69 -19.45 -15.95
CA SER A 219 2.95 -19.03 -16.59
C SER A 219 2.91 -17.58 -17.07
N TYR A 220 1.72 -17.03 -17.35
CA TYR A 220 1.55 -15.68 -17.90
C TYR A 220 0.88 -14.70 -16.93
N ASP A 221 0.78 -15.03 -15.65
CA ASP A 221 0.13 -14.21 -14.60
C ASP A 221 -1.24 -13.68 -15.06
N PHE A 222 -2.03 -14.53 -15.71
CA PHE A 222 -3.19 -14.08 -16.49
C PHE A 222 -4.24 -13.35 -15.64
N ILE A 223 -4.46 -13.79 -14.40
CA ILE A 223 -5.36 -13.12 -13.45
C ILE A 223 -4.90 -11.68 -13.20
N ARG A 224 -3.60 -11.48 -12.96
CA ARG A 224 -3.01 -10.15 -12.79
C ARG A 224 -3.19 -9.30 -14.03
N VAL A 225 -2.96 -9.85 -15.22
CA VAL A 225 -3.14 -9.13 -16.49
C VAL A 225 -4.56 -8.54 -16.62
N ARG A 226 -5.59 -9.24 -16.15
CA ARG A 226 -6.97 -8.71 -16.13
C ARG A 226 -7.19 -7.61 -15.09
N GLU A 227 -6.44 -7.62 -13.99
CA GLU A 227 -6.52 -6.62 -12.93
C GLU A 227 -5.76 -5.33 -13.26
N LEU A 228 -4.84 -5.36 -14.24
CA LEU A 228 -4.06 -4.22 -14.72
C LEU A 228 -4.89 -3.25 -15.58
N GLN A 229 -5.87 -2.61 -14.94
CA GLN A 229 -6.79 -1.68 -15.56
C GLN A 229 -7.03 -0.45 -14.68
N CYS A 230 -7.44 0.65 -15.32
CA CYS A 230 -7.89 1.84 -14.62
C CYS A 230 -9.07 1.49 -13.71
N PHE A 231 -8.99 1.75 -12.40
CA PHE A 231 -10.09 1.42 -11.49
C PHE A 231 -11.40 2.14 -11.87
N CYS A 232 -11.30 3.39 -12.33
CA CYS A 232 -12.44 4.23 -12.73
C CYS A 232 -13.02 3.91 -14.11
N LEU A 233 -12.20 3.69 -15.15
CA LEU A 233 -12.70 3.50 -16.52
C LEU A 233 -12.68 2.04 -16.97
N LYS A 234 -12.11 1.12 -16.18
CA LYS A 234 -11.95 -0.31 -16.50
C LYS A 234 -11.25 -0.57 -17.84
N LYS A 235 -10.43 0.40 -18.29
CA LYS A 235 -9.56 0.28 -19.45
C LYS A 235 -8.23 -0.35 -19.04
N GLY A 236 -7.89 -1.49 -19.65
CA GLY A 236 -6.64 -2.20 -19.42
C GLY A 236 -5.39 -1.47 -19.93
N PHE A 237 -4.22 -1.84 -19.42
CA PHE A 237 -2.93 -1.22 -19.77
C PHE A 237 -2.56 -1.32 -21.25
N MET A 238 -3.14 -2.24 -22.02
CA MET A 238 -2.91 -2.33 -23.46
C MET A 238 -3.59 -1.22 -24.27
N ALA A 239 -4.65 -0.63 -23.71
CA ALA A 239 -5.51 0.35 -24.39
C ALA A 239 -5.33 1.78 -23.89
N THR A 240 -4.70 1.99 -22.73
CA THR A 240 -4.57 3.32 -22.13
C THR A 240 -3.26 3.52 -21.36
N LYS A 241 -2.90 4.78 -21.12
CA LYS A 241 -1.80 5.18 -20.25
C LYS A 241 -2.22 4.97 -18.81
N LEU A 242 -1.52 4.11 -18.08
CA LEU A 242 -1.78 3.83 -16.67
C LEU A 242 -0.64 4.32 -15.79
N GLY A 243 -1.02 4.75 -14.60
CA GLY A 243 -0.14 5.26 -13.56
C GLY A 243 -0.90 5.22 -12.24
N VAL A 244 -0.40 5.94 -11.25
CA VAL A 244 -1.00 6.01 -9.91
C VAL A 244 -1.20 7.45 -9.48
N GLY A 245 -2.27 7.69 -8.70
CA GLY A 245 -2.48 8.96 -8.04
C GLY A 245 -1.49 9.16 -6.90
N VAL A 246 -0.80 10.30 -6.83
CA VAL A 246 0.18 10.62 -5.79
C VAL A 246 -0.22 11.88 -5.05
N SER A 247 -0.16 11.82 -3.72
CA SER A 247 -0.31 12.97 -2.84
C SER A 247 1.03 13.35 -2.22
N VAL A 248 1.23 14.64 -2.01
CA VAL A 248 2.46 15.17 -1.40
C VAL A 248 2.09 16.07 -0.23
N SER A 249 2.42 15.64 0.99
CA SER A 249 2.19 16.47 2.18
C SER A 249 3.40 17.35 2.48
N GLU A 250 3.15 18.63 2.74
CA GLU A 250 4.19 19.66 2.99
C GLU A 250 4.57 19.79 4.48
N ARG A 251 4.15 18.86 5.34
CA ARG A 251 4.32 18.98 6.80
C ARG A 251 5.77 18.79 7.28
N ALA A 252 6.65 18.25 6.43
CA ALA A 252 8.06 18.00 6.75
C ALA A 252 9.00 18.90 5.94
N SER A 253 10.28 18.95 6.33
CA SER A 253 11.32 19.74 5.62
C SER A 253 11.52 19.31 4.16
N GLN A 254 11.11 18.09 3.82
CA GLN A 254 11.01 17.54 2.47
C GLN A 254 9.61 16.93 2.32
N GLY A 255 9.04 16.94 1.12
CA GLY A 255 7.70 16.39 0.88
C GLY A 255 7.58 14.91 1.27
N ASN A 256 6.48 14.55 1.92
CA ASN A 256 6.11 13.14 2.15
C ASN A 256 5.18 12.69 1.02
N PHE A 257 5.66 11.77 0.19
CA PHE A 257 4.93 11.22 -0.96
C PHE A 257 4.12 10.00 -0.52
N ALA A 258 2.84 9.96 -0.90
CA ALA A 258 1.95 8.84 -0.60
C ALA A 258 1.09 8.49 -1.82
N SER A 259 0.74 7.22 -1.95
CA SER A 259 -0.19 6.72 -2.96
C SER A 259 -0.81 5.42 -2.48
N GLU A 260 -2.06 5.20 -2.85
CA GLU A 260 -2.73 3.92 -2.68
C GLU A 260 -2.37 2.92 -3.79
N PHE A 261 -1.55 3.29 -4.78
CA PHE A 261 -1.16 2.45 -5.90
C PHE A 261 -2.33 1.84 -6.70
N ASP A 262 -3.53 2.41 -6.57
CA ASP A 262 -4.67 2.06 -7.41
C ASP A 262 -4.40 2.57 -8.84
N LEU A 263 -4.40 1.67 -9.82
CA LEU A 263 -4.11 2.03 -11.21
C LEU A 263 -5.19 2.98 -11.75
N LEU A 264 -4.75 4.14 -12.23
CA LEU A 264 -5.58 5.19 -12.79
C LEU A 264 -5.07 5.56 -14.17
N SER A 265 -5.99 5.70 -15.13
CA SER A 265 -5.60 6.18 -16.46
C SER A 265 -5.33 7.68 -16.45
N LYS A 266 -4.40 8.12 -17.32
CA LYS A 266 -4.14 9.55 -17.54
C LYS A 266 -5.41 10.30 -17.95
N GLU A 267 -6.25 9.68 -18.77
CA GLU A 267 -7.57 10.19 -19.18
C GLU A 267 -8.50 10.43 -17.98
N ALA A 268 -8.63 9.45 -17.08
CA ALA A 268 -9.45 9.59 -15.88
C ALA A 268 -8.92 10.72 -14.96
N PHE A 269 -7.60 10.84 -14.87
CA PHE A 269 -6.97 11.91 -14.09
C PHE A 269 -7.16 13.30 -14.72
N ASP A 270 -6.84 13.49 -15.99
CA ASP A 270 -6.82 14.82 -16.61
C ASP A 270 -8.21 15.28 -17.08
N GLU A 271 -8.94 14.42 -17.79
CA GLU A 271 -10.21 14.79 -18.44
C GLU A 271 -11.38 14.70 -17.48
N HIS A 272 -11.39 13.67 -16.62
CA HIS A 272 -12.49 13.39 -15.68
C HIS A 272 -12.20 13.86 -14.26
N ARG A 273 -11.02 14.46 -14.02
CA ARG A 273 -10.61 15.04 -12.73
C ARG A 273 -10.76 14.08 -11.55
N VAL A 274 -10.51 12.78 -11.75
CA VAL A 274 -10.47 11.81 -10.65
C VAL A 274 -9.29 12.16 -9.72
N ARG A 275 -9.60 12.45 -8.45
CA ARG A 275 -8.63 12.90 -7.43
C ARG A 275 -8.71 12.10 -6.12
N ARG A 276 -9.48 11.02 -6.11
CA ARG A 276 -9.68 10.14 -4.94
C ARG A 276 -9.32 8.71 -5.29
N SER A 277 -8.64 8.02 -4.38
CA SER A 277 -8.33 6.59 -4.50
C SER A 277 -9.59 5.74 -4.29
N ILE A 278 -9.47 4.42 -4.42
CA ILE A 278 -10.58 3.49 -4.12
C ILE A 278 -11.02 3.63 -2.66
N GLN A 279 -10.07 3.86 -1.75
CA GLN A 279 -10.29 4.06 -0.32
C GLN A 279 -10.58 5.53 0.05
N GLY A 280 -10.79 6.41 -0.94
CA GLY A 280 -11.14 7.80 -0.73
C GLY A 280 -9.98 8.73 -0.38
N VAL A 281 -8.73 8.29 -0.50
CA VAL A 281 -7.53 9.11 -0.21
C VAL A 281 -7.35 10.15 -1.33
N MET A 282 -7.21 11.43 -0.97
CA MET A 282 -6.97 12.50 -1.95
C MET A 282 -5.58 12.38 -2.57
N PHE A 283 -5.49 12.67 -3.86
CA PHE A 283 -4.24 12.91 -4.57
C PHE A 283 -4.41 14.01 -5.62
N ASP A 284 -3.31 14.71 -5.92
CA ASP A 284 -3.28 15.86 -6.83
C ASP A 284 -2.28 15.70 -7.99
N HIS A 285 -1.51 14.61 -8.00
CA HIS A 285 -0.55 14.27 -9.04
C HIS A 285 -0.85 12.90 -9.64
N TRP A 286 -0.36 12.66 -10.86
CA TRP A 286 -0.39 11.36 -11.51
C TRP A 286 1.02 10.96 -11.94
N LEU A 287 1.46 9.78 -11.50
CA LEU A 287 2.77 9.22 -11.80
C LEU A 287 2.60 8.03 -12.75
N PRO A 288 3.10 8.11 -14.01
CA PRO A 288 3.11 6.95 -14.90
C PRO A 288 3.98 5.82 -14.34
N LEU A 289 3.52 4.58 -14.50
CA LEU A 289 4.27 3.39 -14.08
C LEU A 289 4.62 2.51 -15.29
N PRO A 290 5.83 1.92 -15.35
CA PRO A 290 6.11 0.86 -16.31
C PRO A 290 5.33 -0.41 -15.93
N ILE A 291 4.50 -0.88 -16.85
CA ILE A 291 3.79 -2.16 -16.70
C ILE A 291 4.43 -3.20 -17.63
N SER A 292 4.39 -2.96 -18.94
CA SER A 292 5.05 -3.79 -19.96
C SER A 292 5.97 -2.95 -20.83
N ARG A 293 6.84 -3.59 -21.64
CA ARG A 293 7.71 -2.89 -22.60
C ARG A 293 6.94 -1.98 -23.56
N ARG A 294 5.77 -2.41 -24.02
CA ARG A 294 4.87 -1.61 -24.87
C ARG A 294 4.31 -0.43 -24.09
N HIS A 295 3.81 -0.67 -22.89
CA HIS A 295 3.19 0.36 -22.06
C HIS A 295 4.21 1.40 -21.58
N TRP A 296 5.42 0.99 -21.21
CA TRP A 296 6.51 1.89 -20.86
C TRP A 296 6.82 2.88 -21.99
N ARG A 297 6.96 2.39 -23.24
CA ARG A 297 7.13 3.27 -24.42
C ARG A 297 6.01 4.30 -24.57
N LEU A 298 4.78 3.94 -24.18
CA LEU A 298 3.61 4.81 -24.25
C LEU A 298 3.61 5.90 -23.15
N VAL A 299 3.99 5.55 -21.92
CA VAL A 299 3.91 6.46 -20.76
C VAL A 299 5.20 7.21 -20.45
N ARG A 300 6.36 6.72 -20.91
CA ARG A 300 7.68 7.33 -20.70
C ARG A 300 7.72 8.83 -21.05
N PRO A 301 7.11 9.31 -22.15
CA PRO A 301 7.12 10.74 -22.47
C PRO A 301 6.47 11.64 -21.41
N ASP A 302 5.50 11.12 -20.64
CA ASP A 302 4.80 11.89 -19.60
C ASP A 302 5.60 11.96 -18.28
N LEU A 303 6.60 11.10 -18.11
CA LEU A 303 7.27 10.90 -16.83
C LEU A 303 8.04 12.14 -16.37
N LYS A 304 8.74 12.82 -17.26
CA LYS A 304 9.53 14.01 -16.88
C LYS A 304 8.62 15.08 -16.25
N VAL A 305 7.48 15.36 -16.89
CA VAL A 305 6.51 16.34 -16.40
C VAL A 305 5.93 15.92 -15.04
N ALA A 306 5.61 14.63 -14.88
CA ALA A 306 5.12 14.10 -13.62
C ALA A 306 6.15 14.25 -12.47
N LEU A 307 7.41 13.86 -12.71
CA LEU A 307 8.48 13.96 -11.72
C LEU A 307 8.85 15.41 -11.40
N ASP A 308 8.91 16.30 -12.39
CA ASP A 308 9.17 17.73 -12.17
C ASP A 308 8.07 18.36 -11.29
N SER A 309 6.81 18.00 -11.51
CA SER A 309 5.68 18.50 -10.70
C SER A 309 5.77 18.00 -9.26
N LEU A 310 6.06 16.70 -9.09
CA LEU A 310 6.26 16.09 -7.76
C LEU A 310 7.47 16.69 -7.03
N ALA A 311 8.57 16.94 -7.75
CA ALA A 311 9.77 17.56 -7.19
C ALA A 311 9.48 18.98 -6.68
N ARG A 312 8.75 19.78 -7.47
CA ARG A 312 8.31 21.13 -7.09
C ARG A 312 7.47 21.08 -5.82
N LYS A 313 6.44 20.24 -5.79
CA LYS A 313 5.55 20.09 -4.63
C LYS A 313 6.29 19.56 -3.40
N GLY A 314 7.25 18.67 -3.60
CA GLY A 314 8.07 18.06 -2.54
C GLY A 314 9.24 18.91 -2.07
N ARG A 315 9.46 20.11 -2.65
CA ARG A 315 10.61 20.99 -2.37
C ARG A 315 11.96 20.29 -2.65
N LEU A 316 12.01 19.53 -3.74
CA LEU A 316 13.17 18.79 -4.23
C LEU A 316 13.72 19.37 -5.55
N GLU A 317 13.44 20.64 -5.88
CA GLU A 317 13.74 21.25 -7.18
C GLU A 317 15.22 21.31 -7.54
N THR A 318 16.11 21.36 -6.54
CA THR A 318 17.57 21.31 -6.75
C THR A 318 18.08 19.87 -6.93
N ALA A 319 17.21 18.88 -6.84
CA ALA A 319 17.55 17.46 -6.90
C ALA A 319 17.14 16.86 -8.26
N SER A 320 17.86 15.83 -8.67
CA SER A 320 17.61 15.09 -9.90
C SER A 320 16.32 14.26 -9.81
N ASN A 321 15.79 13.82 -10.96
CA ASN A 321 14.51 13.08 -11.06
C ASN A 321 14.42 11.83 -10.17
N ASP A 322 15.55 11.17 -9.94
CA ASP A 322 15.72 10.02 -9.04
C ASP A 322 15.51 10.37 -7.57
N SER A 323 15.68 11.64 -7.18
CA SER A 323 15.43 12.09 -5.81
C SER A 323 13.97 11.89 -5.41
N VAL A 324 13.01 12.22 -6.28
CA VAL A 324 11.59 12.01 -6.02
C VAL A 324 11.31 10.53 -5.74
N ILE A 325 11.87 9.64 -6.57
CA ILE A 325 11.66 8.19 -6.44
C ILE A 325 12.35 7.67 -5.17
N TYR A 326 13.55 8.13 -4.85
CA TYR A 326 14.25 7.77 -3.61
C TYR A 326 13.46 8.16 -2.37
N HIS A 327 12.94 9.39 -2.35
CA HIS A 327 12.10 9.88 -1.27
C HIS A 327 10.82 9.07 -1.15
N PHE A 328 10.16 8.80 -2.28
CA PHE A 328 8.89 8.08 -2.29
C PHE A 328 9.05 6.61 -1.85
N MET A 329 10.05 5.89 -2.37
CA MET A 329 10.35 4.52 -1.93
C MET A 329 10.72 4.47 -0.44
N ASN A 330 11.47 5.47 0.06
CA ASN A 330 11.73 5.58 1.49
C ASN A 330 10.44 5.85 2.29
N ASN A 331 9.54 6.70 1.80
CA ASN A 331 8.26 6.97 2.47
C ASN A 331 7.41 5.71 2.62
N ILE A 332 7.33 4.88 1.58
CA ILE A 332 6.63 3.57 1.65
C ILE A 332 7.15 2.74 2.81
N VAL A 333 8.47 2.61 2.96
CA VAL A 333 9.05 1.79 4.04
C VAL A 333 8.87 2.43 5.42
N VAL A 334 8.90 3.76 5.51
CA VAL A 334 8.64 4.49 6.76
C VAL A 334 7.19 4.36 7.20
N ASP A 335 6.23 4.59 6.30
CA ASP A 335 4.80 4.45 6.58
C ASP A 335 4.47 2.99 6.92
N PHE A 336 5.01 2.03 6.17
CA PHE A 336 4.91 0.62 6.48
C PHE A 336 5.45 0.28 7.88
N SER A 337 6.60 0.85 8.25
CA SER A 337 7.17 0.69 9.59
C SER A 337 6.29 1.33 10.66
N ARG A 338 5.59 2.45 10.41
CA ARG A 338 4.66 3.05 11.38
C ARG A 338 3.41 2.20 11.56
N ASP A 339 2.80 1.73 10.47
CA ASP A 339 1.58 0.94 10.50
C ASP A 339 1.78 -0.39 11.24
N ALA A 340 2.94 -1.03 11.01
CA ALA A 340 3.37 -2.21 11.74
C ALA A 340 3.56 -1.97 13.26
N GLU A 341 3.65 -0.72 13.70
CA GLU A 341 3.81 -0.27 15.09
C GLU A 341 2.46 0.07 15.73
N GLU A 342 1.61 0.83 15.02
CA GLU A 342 0.28 1.23 15.48
C GLU A 342 -0.63 0.02 15.71
N THR A 343 -0.54 -0.98 14.83
CA THR A 343 -1.28 -2.24 14.96
C THR A 343 -0.99 -2.97 16.29
N MET A 344 0.19 -2.75 16.90
CA MET A 344 0.53 -3.33 18.21
C MET A 344 -0.11 -2.58 19.39
N LYS A 345 -0.28 -1.26 19.28
CA LYS A 345 -0.66 -0.41 20.42
C LYS A 345 -2.16 -0.35 20.66
N TYR A 346 -2.95 -0.36 19.59
CA TYR A 346 -4.37 -0.04 19.68
C TYR A 346 -5.31 -1.16 19.23
N GLY A 347 -4.77 -2.30 18.79
CA GLY A 347 -5.55 -3.22 17.95
C GLY A 347 -5.95 -2.53 16.62
N SER A 348 -6.43 -3.28 15.64
CA SER A 348 -6.78 -2.71 14.33
C SER A 348 -7.89 -1.65 14.45
N LYS A 349 -7.54 -0.36 14.36
CA LYS A 349 -8.52 0.74 14.24
C LYS A 349 -8.82 1.13 12.80
N SER A 350 -8.07 0.61 11.83
CA SER A 350 -8.35 0.80 10.41
C SER A 350 -9.14 -0.39 9.87
N LYS A 351 -10.01 -0.13 8.88
CA LYS A 351 -10.61 -1.11 7.96
C LYS A 351 -9.53 -1.79 7.08
N SER A 352 -8.36 -2.12 7.64
CA SER A 352 -7.22 -2.67 6.92
C SER A 352 -6.94 -4.08 7.40
N THR A 353 -7.20 -5.04 6.54
CA THR A 353 -6.97 -6.46 6.73
C THR A 353 -5.47 -6.70 6.95
N LEU A 354 -5.12 -7.24 8.11
CA LEU A 354 -3.76 -7.41 8.63
C LEU A 354 -2.81 -8.29 7.76
N THR A 355 -3.32 -8.87 6.67
CA THR A 355 -2.57 -9.55 5.61
C THR A 355 -2.29 -8.67 4.38
N HIS A 356 -3.18 -7.74 4.02
CA HIS A 356 -3.08 -6.95 2.79
C HIS A 356 -2.17 -5.71 2.90
N ALA A 357 -1.95 -5.16 4.11
CA ALA A 357 -1.07 -3.99 4.27
C ALA A 357 0.41 -4.30 3.90
N SER A 358 0.87 -5.54 4.16
CA SER A 358 2.22 -5.96 3.75
C SER A 358 2.29 -6.24 2.26
N GLU A 359 1.27 -6.88 1.69
CA GLU A 359 1.19 -7.16 0.26
C GLU A 359 1.19 -5.87 -0.57
N LYS A 360 0.29 -4.94 -0.24
CA LYS A 360 0.17 -3.64 -0.93
C LYS A 360 1.46 -2.81 -0.82
N ALA A 361 2.11 -2.79 0.34
CA ALA A 361 3.38 -2.09 0.52
C ALA A 361 4.52 -2.70 -0.33
N VAL A 362 4.52 -4.03 -0.48
CA VAL A 362 5.49 -4.73 -1.33
C VAL A 362 5.23 -4.43 -2.80
N GLU A 363 3.98 -4.51 -3.27
CA GLU A 363 3.63 -4.15 -4.63
C GLU A 363 3.97 -2.69 -4.96
N ALA A 364 3.65 -1.77 -4.06
CA ALA A 364 3.98 -0.35 -4.17
C ALA A 364 5.50 -0.12 -4.30
N TYR A 365 6.29 -0.79 -3.45
CA TYR A 365 7.75 -0.70 -3.51
C TYR A 365 8.31 -1.27 -4.82
N PHE A 366 7.80 -2.42 -5.28
CA PHE A 366 8.24 -3.04 -6.53
C PHE A 366 7.82 -2.24 -7.77
N ALA A 367 6.66 -1.58 -7.76
CA ALA A 367 6.24 -0.67 -8.82
C ALA A 367 7.20 0.52 -8.98
N LEU A 368 7.60 1.14 -7.87
CA LEU A 368 8.61 2.21 -7.89
C LEU A 368 10.01 1.70 -8.20
N PHE A 369 10.37 0.50 -7.74
CA PHE A 369 11.64 -0.13 -8.08
C PHE A 369 11.73 -0.41 -9.59
N HIS A 370 10.65 -0.87 -10.21
CA HIS A 370 10.57 -1.07 -11.66
C HIS A 370 10.76 0.25 -12.41
N LEU A 371 10.10 1.32 -11.96
CA LEU A 371 10.30 2.68 -12.51
C LEU A 371 11.77 3.13 -12.36
N LEU A 372 12.37 2.89 -11.19
CA LEU A 372 13.76 3.23 -10.91
C LEU A 372 14.73 2.47 -11.82
N LEU A 373 14.51 1.17 -12.04
CA LEU A 373 15.30 0.35 -12.97
C LEU A 373 15.19 0.85 -14.42
N CYS A 374 13.98 1.17 -14.87
CA CYS A 374 13.77 1.72 -16.21
C CYS A 374 14.58 3.02 -16.40
N LEU A 375 14.52 3.93 -15.43
CA LEU A 375 15.29 5.17 -15.48
C LEU A 375 16.81 4.94 -15.41
N ALA A 376 17.28 4.08 -14.51
CA ALA A 376 18.71 3.83 -14.32
C ALA A 376 19.36 3.15 -15.54
N THR A 377 18.66 2.18 -16.15
CA THR A 377 19.16 1.47 -17.35
C THR A 377 19.10 2.33 -18.62
N GLU A 378 18.17 3.29 -18.71
CA GLU A 378 18.14 4.28 -19.79
C GLU A 378 19.13 5.44 -19.56
N ASN A 379 19.49 5.72 -18.30
CA ASN A 379 20.42 6.79 -17.92
C ASN A 379 21.50 6.31 -16.94
N HIS A 380 22.64 5.88 -17.48
CA HIS A 380 23.77 5.38 -16.71
C HIS A 380 24.38 6.43 -15.76
N GLN A 381 24.08 7.73 -15.94
CA GLN A 381 24.51 8.76 -14.99
C GLN A 381 23.89 8.55 -13.61
N MET A 382 22.66 8.03 -13.52
CA MET A 382 22.02 7.71 -12.24
C MET A 382 22.76 6.62 -11.47
N ILE A 383 23.23 5.58 -12.17
CA ILE A 383 24.04 4.50 -11.57
C ILE A 383 25.36 5.08 -11.04
N ARG A 384 26.02 5.93 -11.83
CA ARG A 384 27.27 6.61 -11.42
C ARG A 384 27.06 7.49 -10.19
N ASP A 385 25.96 8.21 -10.11
CA ASP A 385 25.65 9.09 -8.98
C ASP A 385 25.29 8.29 -7.72
N ALA A 386 24.57 7.17 -7.85
CA ALA A 386 24.32 6.23 -6.76
C ALA A 386 25.63 5.62 -6.21
N ASN A 387 26.51 5.15 -7.09
CA ASN A 387 27.83 4.64 -6.70
C ASN A 387 28.68 5.73 -6.02
N ARG A 388 28.69 6.95 -6.56
CA ARG A 388 29.39 8.10 -5.95
C ARG A 388 28.83 8.42 -4.56
N MET A 389 27.52 8.36 -4.39
CA MET A 389 26.85 8.56 -3.10
C MET A 389 27.33 7.52 -2.08
N ILE A 390 27.40 6.24 -2.46
CA ILE A 390 27.89 5.16 -1.60
C ILE A 390 29.37 5.35 -1.24
N LEU A 391 30.22 5.66 -2.23
CA LEU A 391 31.65 5.87 -2.01
C LEU A 391 31.92 7.05 -1.07
N ARG A 392 31.18 8.16 -1.22
CA ARG A 392 31.27 9.31 -0.30
C ARG A 392 30.87 8.95 1.12
N PHE A 393 29.85 8.10 1.28
CA PHE A 393 29.44 7.63 2.59
C PHE A 393 30.53 6.77 3.23
N LEU A 394 31.09 5.80 2.49
CA LEU A 394 32.18 4.94 2.95
C LEU A 394 33.47 5.71 3.25
N SER A 395 33.75 6.79 2.53
CA SER A 395 34.91 7.65 2.77
C SER A 395 34.76 8.56 4.01
N GLY A 396 33.69 8.40 4.80
CA GLY A 396 33.49 9.12 6.07
C GLY A 396 32.71 10.44 5.95
N SER A 397 32.17 10.79 4.78
CA SER A 397 31.33 12.00 4.63
C SER A 397 29.89 11.74 5.09
N THR A 398 29.69 11.23 6.29
CA THR A 398 28.39 10.71 6.76
C THR A 398 27.52 11.73 7.48
N SER A 399 27.94 13.00 7.56
CA SER A 399 27.25 14.00 8.37
C SER A 399 25.82 14.27 7.87
N LYS A 400 24.94 14.73 8.77
CA LYS A 400 23.54 15.09 8.44
C LYS A 400 23.41 16.18 7.35
N ALA A 401 24.47 16.96 7.12
CA ALA A 401 24.51 17.92 6.01
C ALA A 401 24.58 17.22 4.63
N HIS A 402 25.33 16.13 4.53
CA HIS A 402 25.52 15.38 3.29
C HIS A 402 24.50 14.24 3.14
N PHE A 403 24.13 13.60 4.24
CA PHE A 403 23.18 12.49 4.29
C PHE A 403 22.08 12.75 5.33
N PRO A 404 21.09 13.61 5.06
CA PRO A 404 20.03 13.89 6.01
C PRO A 404 19.23 12.64 6.41
N ASN A 405 19.03 11.73 5.47
CA ASN A 405 18.23 10.52 5.63
C ASN A 405 18.98 9.29 5.10
N LEU A 406 19.30 8.33 5.99
CA LEU A 406 20.02 7.10 5.64
C LEU A 406 19.19 6.14 4.76
N GLY A 407 17.86 6.26 4.77
CA GLY A 407 17.00 5.45 3.90
C GLY A 407 17.13 5.81 2.42
N ILE A 408 17.44 7.08 2.10
CA ILE A 408 17.73 7.50 0.72
C ILE A 408 18.97 6.78 0.18
N LEU A 409 20.01 6.62 1.01
CA LEU A 409 21.20 5.84 0.65
C LEU A 409 20.83 4.38 0.36
N LEU A 410 19.96 3.77 1.16
CA LEU A 410 19.49 2.39 0.92
C LEU A 410 18.64 2.24 -0.34
N VAL A 411 17.92 3.28 -0.77
CA VAL A 411 17.25 3.25 -2.08
C VAL A 411 18.26 3.43 -3.22
N ALA A 412 19.26 4.31 -3.08
CA ALA A 412 20.32 4.46 -4.08
C ALA A 412 21.09 3.15 -4.32
N VAL A 413 21.28 2.35 -3.26
CA VAL A 413 21.88 1.02 -3.32
C VAL A 413 21.15 0.05 -4.25
N LEU A 414 19.84 0.24 -4.51
CA LEU A 414 19.09 -0.61 -5.43
C LEU A 414 19.61 -0.56 -6.87
N ILE A 415 20.19 0.57 -7.28
CA ILE A 415 20.73 0.76 -8.63
C ILE A 415 22.26 0.89 -8.64
N SER A 416 22.92 0.61 -7.53
CA SER A 416 24.37 0.57 -7.48
C SER A 416 24.90 -0.77 -8.02
N ASP A 417 26.15 -0.76 -8.48
CA ASP A 417 26.76 -1.93 -9.10
C ASP A 417 26.88 -3.10 -8.09
N GLN A 418 27.30 -2.78 -6.87
CA GLN A 418 27.59 -3.77 -5.83
C GLN A 418 26.39 -4.11 -4.94
N GLY A 419 25.30 -3.34 -5.03
CA GLY A 419 24.17 -3.48 -4.11
C GLY A 419 24.57 -3.26 -2.66
N LEU A 420 23.86 -3.92 -1.73
CA LEU A 420 24.06 -3.74 -0.29
C LEU A 420 25.15 -4.67 0.23
N THR A 421 26.38 -4.15 0.37
CA THR A 421 27.52 -4.91 0.90
C THR A 421 27.51 -4.96 2.43
N GLU A 422 28.23 -5.93 3.02
CA GLU A 422 28.42 -6.00 4.48
C GLU A 422 29.17 -4.78 5.02
N GLU A 423 30.17 -4.27 4.29
CA GLU A 423 30.91 -3.06 4.65
C GLU A 423 30.00 -1.82 4.73
N LEU A 424 29.19 -1.60 3.70
CA LEU A 424 28.23 -0.49 3.66
C LEU A 424 27.18 -0.64 4.77
N THR A 425 26.69 -1.87 4.99
CA THR A 425 25.76 -2.17 6.07
C THR A 425 26.35 -1.82 7.42
N LEU A 426 27.60 -2.20 7.69
CA LEU A 426 28.29 -1.89 8.93
C LEU A 426 28.46 -0.38 9.11
N ALA A 427 28.82 0.35 8.05
CA ALA A 427 28.95 1.80 8.08
C ALA A 427 27.59 2.48 8.40
N ILE A 428 26.50 2.03 7.78
CA ILE A 428 25.15 2.55 8.03
C ILE A 428 24.73 2.28 9.48
N VAL A 429 24.98 1.08 10.01
CA VAL A 429 24.67 0.73 11.40
C VAL A 429 25.45 1.61 12.37
N LYS A 430 26.76 1.78 12.17
CA LYS A 430 27.58 2.65 13.01
C LYS A 430 27.09 4.09 13.01
N GLU A 431 26.78 4.64 11.83
CA GLU A 431 26.25 5.99 11.69
C GLU A 431 24.86 6.14 12.34
N ALA A 432 23.99 5.13 12.23
CA ALA A 432 22.68 5.13 12.88
C ALA A 432 22.81 5.17 14.41
N ILE A 433 23.66 4.33 14.99
CA ILE A 433 23.93 4.32 16.44
C ILE A 433 24.49 5.67 16.88
N LEU A 434 25.44 6.23 16.14
CA LEU A 434 26.05 7.53 16.39
C LEU A 434 25.00 8.66 16.42
N ARG A 435 24.12 8.73 15.41
CA ARG A 435 23.04 9.74 15.32
C ARG A 435 21.99 9.58 16.41
N ASN A 436 21.74 8.36 16.87
CA ASN A 436 20.72 8.07 17.86
C ASN A 436 21.13 8.47 19.29
N VAL A 437 22.42 8.73 19.56
CA VAL A 437 22.91 9.10 20.91
C VAL A 437 22.13 10.28 21.50
N VAL A 438 21.87 11.34 20.72
CA VAL A 438 21.14 12.52 21.23
C VAL A 438 19.72 12.15 21.66
N TRP A 439 19.04 11.32 20.89
CA TRP A 439 17.67 10.88 21.20
C TRP A 439 17.64 9.88 22.35
N MET A 440 18.68 9.07 22.50
CA MET A 440 18.83 8.18 23.65
C MET A 440 18.97 8.96 24.96
N LEU A 441 19.80 10.00 24.98
CA LEU A 441 20.12 10.75 26.19
C LEU A 441 19.08 11.83 26.53
N ASP A 442 18.53 12.51 25.53
CA ASP A 442 17.64 13.66 25.72
C ASP A 442 16.20 13.24 26.03
N VAL A 443 15.50 14.03 26.84
CA VAL A 443 14.11 13.81 27.22
C VAL A 443 13.11 13.97 26.07
N LYS A 444 13.51 14.56 24.94
CA LYS A 444 12.73 14.56 23.70
C LYS A 444 12.72 13.20 23.00
N GLY A 445 13.61 12.28 23.38
CA GLY A 445 13.63 10.89 22.94
C GLY A 445 13.40 9.93 24.11
N ALA A 446 14.34 9.02 24.35
CA ALA A 446 14.22 8.01 25.40
C ALA A 446 14.52 8.55 26.81
N GLY A 447 15.23 9.67 26.93
CA GLY A 447 15.51 10.31 28.20
C GLY A 447 16.32 9.46 29.17
N LEU A 448 17.37 8.80 28.70
CA LEU A 448 18.29 7.97 29.49
C LEU A 448 19.67 8.66 29.66
N PRO A 449 19.74 9.84 30.30
CA PRO A 449 20.98 10.62 30.40
C PRO A 449 22.09 9.90 31.17
N GLU A 450 21.75 8.93 32.02
CA GLU A 450 22.68 8.06 32.74
C GLU A 450 23.57 7.23 31.82
N LEU A 451 23.16 6.96 30.58
CA LEU A 451 23.99 6.27 29.58
C LEU A 451 25.16 7.12 29.08
N SER A 452 25.19 8.42 29.40
CA SER A 452 26.34 9.28 29.11
C SER A 452 27.52 9.08 30.09
N TYR A 453 27.31 8.37 31.20
CA TYR A 453 28.41 7.92 32.05
C TYR A 453 29.29 6.92 31.30
N LEU A 454 30.61 6.96 31.51
CA LEU A 454 31.56 6.05 30.87
C LEU A 454 32.14 5.08 31.92
N GLU A 455 31.42 3.98 32.16
CA GLU A 455 31.83 2.98 33.15
C GLU A 455 33.17 2.28 32.79
N PRO A 456 34.01 1.96 33.79
CA PRO A 456 35.30 1.32 33.56
C PRO A 456 35.18 -0.15 33.17
N SER A 457 34.12 -0.84 33.63
CA SER A 457 33.86 -2.26 33.34
C SER A 457 33.97 -2.56 31.83
N ALA A 458 34.66 -3.66 31.50
CA ALA A 458 34.88 -4.08 30.11
C ALA A 458 33.56 -4.40 29.39
N THR A 459 32.60 -4.99 30.11
CA THR A 459 31.25 -5.32 29.64
C THR A 459 30.19 -4.60 30.47
N SER A 460 29.03 -4.33 29.86
CA SER A 460 27.91 -3.65 30.53
C SER A 460 26.59 -4.10 29.91
N GLU A 461 25.94 -5.09 30.54
CA GLU A 461 24.65 -5.63 30.09
C GLU A 461 23.58 -4.54 30.04
N TYR A 462 23.54 -3.68 31.05
CA TYR A 462 22.60 -2.56 31.08
C TYR A 462 22.84 -1.60 29.91
N ARG A 463 24.09 -1.24 29.57
CA ARG A 463 24.35 -0.37 28.41
C ARG A 463 23.90 -1.01 27.11
N LEU A 464 24.22 -2.30 26.91
CA LEU A 464 23.81 -3.04 25.73
C LEU A 464 22.28 -3.07 25.58
N ALA A 465 21.56 -3.39 26.66
CA ALA A 465 20.10 -3.46 26.66
C ALA A 465 19.45 -2.08 26.48
N LYS A 466 19.82 -1.09 27.29
CA LYS A 466 19.18 0.22 27.31
C LYS A 466 19.51 1.09 26.11
N THR A 467 20.71 0.96 25.54
CA THR A 467 21.04 1.62 24.26
C THR A 467 20.19 1.07 23.12
N PHE A 468 19.92 -0.25 23.12
CA PHE A 468 19.05 -0.85 22.11
C PHE A 468 17.61 -0.38 22.27
N GLU A 469 17.07 -0.50 23.49
CA GLU A 469 15.71 -0.12 23.85
C GLU A 469 15.40 1.34 23.45
N ALA A 470 16.32 2.26 23.76
CA ALA A 470 16.18 3.68 23.47
C ALA A 470 16.08 4.02 21.97
N SER A 471 16.56 3.13 21.10
CA SER A 471 16.67 3.37 19.66
C SER A 471 15.91 2.32 18.82
N LYS A 472 15.03 1.54 19.45
CA LYS A 472 14.34 0.39 18.84
C LYS A 472 13.61 0.76 17.54
N THR A 473 12.88 1.87 17.51
CA THR A 473 12.15 2.34 16.30
C THR A 473 13.10 2.60 15.13
N SER A 474 14.25 3.24 15.39
CA SER A 474 15.27 3.54 14.38
C SER A 474 15.89 2.27 13.80
N TYR A 475 16.29 1.33 14.67
CA TYR A 475 16.83 0.04 14.24
C TYR A 475 15.80 -0.82 13.50
N ARG A 476 14.52 -0.75 13.88
CA ARG A 476 13.44 -1.44 13.19
C ARG A 476 13.23 -0.93 11.77
N LEU A 477 13.17 0.39 11.60
CA LEU A 477 13.11 1.01 10.29
C LEU A 477 14.29 0.59 9.41
N LEU A 478 15.50 0.57 9.98
CA LEU A 478 16.69 0.15 9.25
C LEU A 478 16.64 -1.33 8.81
N MET A 479 16.13 -2.22 9.67
CA MET A 479 15.89 -3.63 9.32
C MET A 479 14.85 -3.78 8.21
N PHE A 480 13.78 -2.96 8.20
CA PHE A 480 12.82 -2.95 7.10
C PHE A 480 13.45 -2.47 5.80
N LEU A 481 14.14 -1.34 5.80
CA LEU A 481 14.83 -0.83 4.60
C LEU A 481 15.82 -1.86 4.04
N SER A 482 16.60 -2.52 4.92
CA SER A 482 17.51 -3.60 4.52
C SER A 482 16.75 -4.80 3.92
N LEU A 483 15.62 -5.20 4.52
CA LEU A 483 14.78 -6.27 4.01
C LEU A 483 14.25 -5.97 2.60
N PHE A 484 13.62 -4.80 2.41
CA PHE A 484 13.11 -4.40 1.09
C PHE A 484 14.23 -4.36 0.05
N CYS A 485 15.39 -3.79 0.40
CA CYS A 485 16.56 -3.76 -0.49
C CYS A 485 17.04 -5.16 -0.89
N LYS A 486 17.23 -6.07 0.07
CA LYS A 486 17.68 -7.45 -0.19
C LYS A 486 16.65 -8.28 -0.95
N THR A 487 15.37 -7.94 -0.83
CA THR A 487 14.29 -8.62 -1.54
C THR A 487 14.20 -8.18 -2.99
N ALA A 488 14.42 -6.89 -3.26
CA ALA A 488 14.42 -6.33 -4.61
C ALA A 488 15.71 -6.67 -5.40
N ARG A 489 16.89 -6.61 -4.75
CA ARG A 489 18.18 -6.92 -5.39
C ARG A 489 18.55 -8.39 -5.23
N VAL A 490 18.20 -9.19 -6.23
CA VAL A 490 18.58 -10.61 -6.30
C VAL A 490 20.09 -10.73 -6.63
N PRO A 491 20.88 -11.48 -5.84
CA PRO A 491 22.30 -11.68 -6.09
C PRO A 491 22.57 -12.29 -7.48
N GLY A 492 23.62 -11.82 -8.15
CA GLY A 492 24.06 -12.35 -9.45
C GLY A 492 23.25 -11.87 -10.67
N LYS A 493 22.26 -10.99 -10.50
CA LYS A 493 21.49 -10.39 -11.59
C LYS A 493 21.94 -8.95 -11.88
N THR A 494 22.09 -8.62 -13.16
CA THR A 494 22.36 -7.24 -13.60
C THR A 494 21.11 -6.36 -13.42
N LEU A 495 21.27 -5.04 -13.51
CA LEU A 495 20.11 -4.13 -13.42
C LEU A 495 19.16 -4.33 -14.62
N GLU A 496 19.72 -4.64 -15.78
CA GLU A 496 18.99 -5.01 -16.99
C GLU A 496 18.20 -6.31 -16.78
N ASP A 497 18.82 -7.37 -16.24
CA ASP A 497 18.12 -8.62 -15.96
C ASP A 497 16.95 -8.42 -15.00
N LEU A 498 17.15 -7.60 -13.96
CA LEU A 498 16.10 -7.26 -13.00
C LEU A 498 14.97 -6.47 -13.68
N ARG A 499 15.31 -5.51 -14.55
CA ARG A 499 14.31 -4.75 -15.31
C ARG A 499 13.49 -5.65 -16.23
N GLU A 500 14.16 -6.55 -16.97
CA GLU A 500 13.45 -7.47 -17.87
C GLU A 500 12.52 -8.41 -17.12
N ALA A 501 12.97 -8.96 -15.97
CA ALA A 501 12.11 -9.76 -15.10
C ALA A 501 10.88 -8.98 -14.60
N MET A 502 11.05 -7.69 -14.27
CA MET A 502 9.92 -6.83 -13.87
C MET A 502 8.97 -6.52 -15.02
N PHE A 503 9.45 -6.43 -16.27
CA PHE A 503 8.56 -6.32 -17.42
C PHE A 503 7.78 -7.60 -17.67
N ASP A 504 8.42 -8.75 -17.51
CA ASP A 504 7.81 -10.06 -17.72
C ASP A 504 6.72 -10.34 -16.67
N SER A 505 6.90 -9.87 -15.44
CA SER A 505 5.91 -9.94 -14.36
C SER A 505 4.92 -8.76 -14.33
N HIS A 506 4.92 -7.89 -15.33
CA HIS A 506 4.08 -6.69 -15.37
C HIS A 506 4.19 -5.79 -14.13
N GLY A 507 5.40 -5.65 -13.59
CA GLY A 507 5.68 -4.89 -12.38
C GLY A 507 5.40 -5.64 -11.07
N ALA A 508 4.98 -6.91 -11.12
CA ALA A 508 4.73 -7.69 -9.92
C ALA A 508 6.02 -8.03 -9.17
N PRO A 509 5.99 -8.09 -7.83
CA PRO A 509 7.04 -8.76 -7.09
C PRO A 509 7.09 -10.25 -7.47
N PRO A 510 8.26 -10.93 -7.37
CA PRO A 510 8.35 -12.36 -7.62
C PRO A 510 7.36 -13.17 -6.77
N TYR A 511 6.88 -14.29 -7.29
CA TYR A 511 5.90 -15.13 -6.59
C TYR A 511 6.32 -15.50 -5.15
N GLY A 512 5.37 -15.46 -4.21
CA GLY A 512 5.60 -15.73 -2.79
C GLY A 512 6.39 -14.65 -2.04
N THR A 513 6.76 -13.53 -2.69
CA THR A 513 7.52 -12.45 -2.04
C THR A 513 6.74 -11.80 -0.91
N ALA A 514 5.47 -11.46 -1.13
CA ALA A 514 4.62 -10.84 -0.11
C ALA A 514 4.50 -11.73 1.14
N GLU A 515 4.25 -13.05 0.96
CA GLU A 515 4.16 -14.01 2.05
C GLU A 515 5.47 -14.13 2.83
N ARG A 516 6.60 -14.30 2.12
CA ARG A 516 7.94 -14.37 2.72
C ARG A 516 8.28 -13.09 3.47
N MET A 517 7.98 -11.92 2.90
CA MET A 517 8.18 -10.64 3.56
C MET A 517 7.31 -10.56 4.81
N ALA A 518 6.02 -10.92 4.76
CA ALA A 518 5.14 -10.91 5.92
C ALA A 518 5.68 -11.78 7.08
N LYS A 519 6.25 -12.96 6.77
CA LYS A 519 6.93 -13.79 7.78
C LYS A 519 8.14 -13.07 8.39
N GLN A 520 9.01 -12.54 7.56
CA GLN A 520 10.22 -11.85 8.00
C GLN A 520 9.94 -10.54 8.75
N ILE A 521 8.84 -9.87 8.42
CA ILE A 521 8.34 -8.70 9.15
C ILE A 521 7.96 -9.09 10.58
N ARG A 522 7.32 -10.25 10.78
CA ARG A 522 7.01 -10.76 12.12
C ARG A 522 8.28 -11.05 12.92
N GLU A 523 9.32 -11.58 12.29
CA GLU A 523 10.63 -11.81 12.93
C GLU A 523 11.30 -10.49 13.34
N ILE A 524 11.31 -9.47 12.47
CA ILE A 524 11.87 -8.14 12.77
C ILE A 524 11.20 -7.52 14.00
N ARG A 525 9.90 -7.76 14.21
CA ARG A 525 9.11 -7.17 15.30
C ARG A 525 9.56 -7.65 16.70
N VAL A 526 10.08 -8.87 16.82
CA VAL A 526 10.45 -9.44 18.13
C VAL A 526 11.90 -9.14 18.54
N ILE A 527 12.72 -8.63 17.62
CA ILE A 527 14.13 -8.30 17.89
C ILE A 527 14.23 -7.19 18.94
N SER A 528 15.01 -7.46 20.00
CA SER A 528 15.13 -6.59 21.18
C SER A 528 16.57 -6.37 21.66
N HIS A 529 17.57 -6.93 20.95
CA HIS A 529 18.99 -6.79 21.31
C HIS A 529 19.91 -6.74 20.09
N PHE A 530 21.13 -6.22 20.29
CA PHE A 530 22.10 -5.99 19.22
C PHE A 530 22.50 -7.25 18.44
N PRO A 531 22.79 -8.42 19.04
CA PRO A 531 23.19 -9.60 18.26
C PRO A 531 22.20 -9.98 17.15
N ASP A 532 20.90 -10.05 17.47
CA ASP A 532 19.86 -10.37 16.51
C ASP A 532 19.66 -9.28 15.47
N PHE A 533 19.77 -8.02 15.89
CA PHE A 533 19.74 -6.88 14.97
C PHE A 533 20.91 -6.91 13.97
N LEU A 534 22.16 -7.10 14.44
CA LEU A 534 23.34 -7.15 13.57
C LEU A 534 23.26 -8.36 12.62
N LYS A 535 22.85 -9.52 13.13
CA LYS A 535 22.58 -10.72 12.31
C LYS A 535 21.52 -10.44 11.24
N ARG A 536 20.42 -9.78 11.61
CA ARG A 536 19.34 -9.42 10.67
C ARG A 536 19.79 -8.44 9.60
N MET A 537 20.65 -7.49 9.98
CA MET A 537 21.29 -6.57 9.04
C MET A 537 22.25 -7.29 8.08
N GLY A 538 22.67 -8.52 8.38
CA GLY A 538 23.55 -9.34 7.53
C GLY A 538 25.03 -9.13 7.85
N ILE A 539 25.35 -8.79 9.11
CA ILE A 539 26.72 -8.72 9.58
C ILE A 539 27.13 -10.12 10.03
N SER A 540 28.19 -10.64 9.41
CA SER A 540 28.69 -12.00 9.59
C SER A 540 29.66 -12.08 10.77
N ARG A 541 30.56 -11.10 10.87
CA ARG A 541 31.53 -11.02 11.97
C ARG A 541 30.90 -10.32 13.19
N MET A 542 30.42 -11.12 14.14
CA MET A 542 29.84 -10.59 15.38
C MET A 542 30.93 -10.07 16.33
N PRO A 543 30.78 -8.83 16.85
CA PRO A 543 31.69 -8.31 17.87
C PRO A 543 31.46 -9.02 19.20
N SER A 544 32.52 -9.13 20.01
CA SER A 544 32.38 -9.60 21.39
C SER A 544 31.58 -8.58 22.24
N LYS A 545 31.09 -9.00 23.41
CA LYS A 545 30.40 -8.10 24.33
C LYS A 545 31.32 -6.96 24.79
N GLU A 546 32.59 -7.25 25.02
CA GLU A 546 33.62 -6.28 25.39
C GLU A 546 33.84 -5.26 24.25
N GLU A 547 34.07 -5.74 23.02
CA GLU A 547 34.29 -4.91 21.85
C GLU A 547 33.11 -3.97 21.60
N PHE A 548 31.89 -4.50 21.67
CA PHE A 548 30.69 -3.71 21.41
C PHE A 548 30.36 -2.74 22.55
N THR A 549 30.59 -3.13 23.80
CA THR A 549 30.45 -2.23 24.95
C THR A 549 31.44 -1.06 24.83
N ALA A 550 32.70 -1.33 24.48
CA ALA A 550 33.70 -0.29 24.23
C ALA A 550 33.29 0.64 23.08
N PHE A 551 32.74 0.09 21.99
CA PHE A 551 32.20 0.88 20.88
C PHE A 551 31.05 1.80 21.33
N LEU A 552 30.07 1.30 22.10
CA LEU A 552 28.95 2.12 22.59
C LEU A 552 29.43 3.23 23.54
N LYS A 553 30.39 2.95 24.42
CA LYS A 553 31.01 3.97 25.29
C LYS A 553 31.70 5.06 24.46
N ARG A 554 32.54 4.67 23.50
CA ARG A 554 33.22 5.60 22.59
C ARG A 554 32.23 6.46 21.79
N THR A 555 31.12 5.86 21.34
CA THR A 555 30.10 6.53 20.52
C THR A 555 29.46 7.73 21.22
N ILE A 556 29.38 7.73 22.56
CA ILE A 556 28.94 8.92 23.32
C ILE A 556 29.84 10.12 23.01
N THR A 557 31.15 9.94 23.14
CA THR A 557 32.12 11.02 22.88
C THR A 557 32.21 11.38 21.40
N ASP A 558 32.13 10.39 20.51
CA ASP A 558 32.21 10.61 19.08
C ASP A 558 30.96 11.34 18.54
N SER A 559 29.79 11.11 19.15
CA SER A 559 28.57 11.88 18.84
C SER A 559 28.72 13.37 19.15
N VAL A 560 29.38 13.69 20.28
CA VAL A 560 29.67 15.08 20.65
C VAL A 560 30.68 15.70 19.68
N LYS A 561 31.75 14.98 19.34
CA LYS A 561 32.74 15.45 18.34
C LYS A 561 32.12 15.67 16.96
N ALA A 562 31.18 14.82 16.56
CA ALA A 562 30.43 14.93 15.31
C ALA A 562 29.38 16.06 15.33
N GLY A 563 29.10 16.63 16.50
CA GLY A 563 28.11 17.70 16.66
C GLY A 563 26.66 17.22 16.66
N TYR A 564 26.41 15.91 16.85
CA TYR A 564 25.06 15.39 17.02
C TYR A 564 24.53 15.59 18.43
N SER A 565 25.41 15.59 19.43
CA SER A 565 25.08 15.78 20.84
C SER A 565 25.98 16.84 21.49
N CYS A 566 25.58 17.36 22.63
CA CYS A 566 26.45 18.05 23.58
C CYS A 566 26.49 17.26 24.90
N GLN A 567 27.44 17.57 25.77
CA GLN A 567 27.57 16.96 27.09
C GLN A 567 27.27 18.00 28.18
N PRO A 568 25.99 18.16 28.59
CA PRO A 568 25.60 19.19 29.54
C PRO A 568 25.86 18.81 31.00
N ILE A 569 26.22 17.55 31.28
CA ILE A 569 26.43 17.01 32.63
C ILE A 569 27.83 16.43 32.80
N SER A 570 28.36 16.54 34.02
CA SER A 570 29.65 15.94 34.39
C SER A 570 29.55 14.41 34.46
N GLN A 571 30.69 13.72 34.38
CA GLN A 571 30.73 12.27 34.61
C GLN A 571 30.30 11.90 36.04
N ALA A 572 30.52 12.77 37.04
CA ALA A 572 30.08 12.56 38.41
C ALA A 572 28.55 12.63 38.54
N GLN A 573 27.91 13.57 37.85
CA GLN A 573 26.45 13.66 37.76
C GLN A 573 25.86 12.47 37.00
N ALA A 574 26.48 12.07 35.89
CA ALA A 574 26.04 10.90 35.13
C ALA A 574 26.17 9.61 35.94
N PHE A 575 27.26 9.44 36.70
CA PHE A 575 27.44 8.33 37.63
C PHE A 575 26.37 8.31 38.73
N ALA A 576 26.08 9.46 39.34
CA ALA A 576 25.05 9.56 40.38
C ALA A 576 23.67 9.10 39.86
N MET A 577 23.30 9.51 38.64
CA MET A 577 22.08 9.03 37.99
C MET A 577 22.15 7.53 37.65
N ARG A 578 23.29 7.06 37.13
CA ARG A 578 23.46 5.66 36.76
C ARG A 578 23.35 4.73 37.97
N LYS A 579 23.93 5.10 39.10
CA LYS A 579 23.86 4.33 40.35
C LYS A 579 22.44 4.15 40.89
N MET A 580 21.51 5.06 40.57
CA MET A 580 20.11 4.95 40.99
C MET A 580 19.36 3.82 40.26
N VAL A 581 19.76 3.52 39.02
CA VAL A 581 19.09 2.53 38.15
C VAL A 581 19.92 1.26 37.94
N ASP A 582 21.21 1.32 38.25
CA ASP A 582 22.17 0.22 38.19
C ASP A 582 23.13 0.32 39.39
N PRO A 583 22.70 -0.11 40.60
CA PRO A 583 23.47 0.07 41.83
C PRO A 583 24.84 -0.61 41.85
N GLY A 584 25.05 -1.61 40.99
CA GLY A 584 26.29 -2.36 40.85
C GLY A 584 27.33 -1.70 39.94
N VAL A 585 27.03 -0.54 39.33
CA VAL A 585 27.95 0.13 38.41
C VAL A 585 29.25 0.57 39.09
N GLU A 586 30.38 0.28 38.46
CA GLU A 586 31.71 0.67 38.93
C GLU A 586 31.95 2.18 38.82
N LEU A 587 32.69 2.74 39.78
CA LEU A 587 33.13 4.13 39.77
C LEU A 587 34.41 4.25 38.94
N ALA A 588 34.41 5.09 37.91
CA ALA A 588 35.56 5.37 37.07
C ALA A 588 36.59 6.24 37.81
N ASP A 589 37.86 6.05 37.50
CA ASP A 589 38.96 6.84 38.06
C ASP A 589 38.77 8.33 37.78
N GLY A 590 38.95 9.15 38.82
CA GLY A 590 38.79 10.61 38.75
C GLY A 590 37.34 11.11 38.81
N VAL A 591 36.34 10.23 38.94
CA VAL A 591 34.93 10.62 39.09
C VAL A 591 34.57 10.79 40.57
N ALA A 592 34.05 11.97 40.94
CA ALA A 592 33.66 12.25 42.32
C ALA A 592 32.41 11.46 42.74
N ARG A 593 32.44 10.88 43.95
CA ARG A 593 31.39 9.96 44.45
C ARG A 593 30.13 10.66 44.99
N ASN A 594 30.25 11.94 45.34
CA ASN A 594 29.25 12.68 46.13
C ASN A 594 28.52 13.78 45.35
N ASP A 595 28.58 13.76 44.01
CA ASP A 595 27.84 14.73 43.21
C ASP A 595 26.35 14.39 43.18
N ARG A 596 25.49 15.41 43.11
CA ARG A 596 24.03 15.22 43.04
C ARG A 596 23.59 15.27 41.57
N PRO A 597 22.54 14.51 41.19
CA PRO A 597 21.90 14.68 39.89
C PRO A 597 21.55 16.15 39.64
N PRO A 598 21.62 16.63 38.38
CA PRO A 598 21.31 18.02 38.06
C PRO A 598 19.88 18.37 38.52
N LYS A 599 19.73 19.56 39.11
CA LYS A 599 18.43 20.04 39.64
C LYS A 599 17.36 20.25 38.56
N TYR A 600 17.78 20.44 37.31
CA TYR A 600 16.92 20.68 36.16
C TYR A 600 17.30 19.75 35.02
N ARG A 601 16.31 19.40 34.18
CA ARG A 601 16.54 18.61 32.97
C ARG A 601 17.32 19.45 31.96
N LEU A 602 18.54 19.03 31.65
CA LEU A 602 19.38 19.64 30.63
C LEU A 602 19.20 18.91 29.29
N SER A 603 19.32 19.65 28.19
CA SER A 603 19.20 19.07 26.84
C SER A 603 20.57 18.62 26.33
N PHE A 604 20.60 17.45 25.72
CA PHE A 604 21.78 16.91 25.01
C PHE A 604 21.83 17.36 23.55
N PHE A 605 20.84 18.15 23.07
CA PHE A 605 20.91 18.79 21.77
C PHE A 605 21.92 19.96 21.79
N PRO A 606 22.76 20.10 20.75
CA PRO A 606 23.62 21.27 20.62
C PRO A 606 22.80 22.58 20.58
N PRO A 607 23.27 23.68 21.19
CA PRO A 607 22.59 24.96 21.11
C PRO A 607 22.50 25.46 19.65
N LYS A 608 21.35 26.04 19.27
CA LYS A 608 21.13 26.61 17.93
C LYS A 608 22.14 27.75 17.71
N GLY A 609 23.10 27.57 16.79
CA GLY A 609 24.13 28.55 16.45
C GLY A 609 25.58 28.13 16.77
N GLY A 610 25.82 26.93 17.31
CA GLY A 610 27.17 26.36 17.42
C GLY A 610 27.79 26.03 16.05
N PRO A 611 29.13 25.97 15.92
CA PRO A 611 29.80 25.95 14.63
C PRO A 611 29.41 24.70 13.82
N GLN A 612 28.59 24.89 12.78
CA GLN A 612 28.50 23.94 11.68
C GLN A 612 29.88 23.92 11.01
N ARG A 613 30.65 22.85 11.24
CA ARG A 613 31.98 22.67 10.63
C ARG A 613 31.87 22.46 9.13
N GLY A 614 31.80 23.56 8.38
CA GLY A 614 32.11 23.62 6.95
C GLY A 614 33.56 23.98 6.65
N ALA A 615 34.42 24.18 7.66
CA ALA A 615 35.75 24.76 7.44
C ALA A 615 36.83 24.24 8.42
N LEU A 616 37.00 22.93 8.54
CA LEU A 616 38.19 22.32 9.18
C LEU A 616 38.65 21.11 8.37
N GLN A 617 39.08 21.38 7.14
CA GLN A 617 39.79 20.41 6.30
C GLN A 617 41.03 21.09 5.71
N ARG A 618 41.89 21.64 6.58
CA ARG A 618 43.30 21.96 6.29
C ARG A 618 44.12 21.81 7.58
N SER A 619 45.27 21.18 7.44
CA SER A 619 46.09 20.52 8.49
C SER A 619 45.36 19.29 9.04
N TRP A 620 45.82 18.07 8.79
CA TRP A 620 47.14 17.54 9.14
C TRP A 620 47.69 16.61 8.05
N ARG A 621 49.00 16.76 7.79
CA ARG A 621 49.89 15.70 7.30
C ARG A 621 50.25 14.78 8.45
#